data_AF-A0A519KXH0-F1
#
_entry.id   AF-A0A519KXH0-F1
#
_cell.length_a   1.000
_cell.length_b   1.000
_cell.length_c   1.000
_cell.angle_alpha   90.00
_cell.angle_beta   90.00
_cell.angle_gamma   90.00
#
_symmetry.space_group_name_H-M   'P 1'
#
loop_
_entity.id
_entity.type
_entity.pdbx_description
1 polymer ?
#
loop_
_entity_poly.entity_id
_entity_poly.type
_entity_poly.pdbx_seq_one_letter_code
_entity_poly.pdbx_strand_id
1 'polypeptide(L)'
;MISVYQLKPKFQQLLTPILLFLNNHKITANQITISSVIVSAIIGILFWFADDSKWLFLSLPVGLLFRMALNALDGMMARKFNQTSKMGEVLNEVGDIVSDVIVFFPLIKFHPESLY
;
A
#
# COMPACT_ATOMS: atom_id res chain seq x y z
N MET A 1 -26.96 -9.04 -0.34
CA MET A 1 -26.52 -7.65 -0.12
C MET A 1 -25.02 -7.58 -0.30
N ILE A 2 -24.52 -6.60 -1.05
CA ILE A 2 -23.08 -6.31 -1.09
C ILE A 2 -22.71 -5.79 0.30
N SER A 3 -21.77 -6.48 0.96
CA SER A 3 -21.22 -6.09 2.25
C SER A 3 -19.72 -5.93 2.12
N VAL A 4 -19.11 -5.08 2.95
CA VAL A 4 -17.65 -4.86 2.99
C VAL A 4 -16.89 -6.19 3.15
N TYR A 5 -17.48 -7.15 3.86
CA TYR A 5 -16.94 -8.51 4.01
C TYR A 5 -16.83 -9.29 2.69
N GLN A 6 -17.68 -9.01 1.70
CA GLN A 6 -17.62 -9.63 0.38
C GLN A 6 -16.65 -8.91 -0.58
N LEU A 7 -16.26 -7.68 -0.25
CA LEU A 7 -15.37 -6.87 -1.09
C LEU A 7 -13.93 -7.41 -1.02
N LYS A 8 -13.45 -7.72 0.18
CA LYS A 8 -12.11 -8.26 0.41
C LYS A 8 -11.80 -9.51 -0.44
N PRO A 9 -12.59 -10.60 -0.40
CA PRO A 9 -12.29 -11.78 -1.22
C PRO A 9 -12.36 -11.51 -2.73
N LYS A 10 -13.28 -10.65 -3.20
CA LYS A 10 -13.35 -10.29 -4.62
C LYS A 10 -12.15 -9.46 -5.08
N PHE A 11 -11.68 -8.54 -4.24
CA PHE A 11 -10.47 -7.77 -4.50
C PHE A 11 -9.24 -8.67 -4.58
N GLN A 12 -9.10 -9.62 -3.65
CA GLN A 12 -8.03 -10.62 -3.70
C GLN A 12 -8.11 -11.54 -4.93
N GLN A 13 -9.31 -11.92 -5.37
CA GLN A 13 -9.51 -12.65 -6.62
C GLN A 13 -9.01 -11.85 -7.82
N LEU A 14 -9.31 -10.54 -7.89
CA LEU A 14 -8.82 -9.66 -8.95
C LEU A 14 -7.30 -9.56 -9.00
N LEU A 15 -6.62 -9.60 -7.84
CA LEU A 15 -5.16 -9.54 -7.72
C LEU A 15 -4.47 -10.88 -7.95
N THR A 16 -5.21 -11.99 -8.01
CA THR A 16 -4.64 -13.34 -8.12
C THR A 16 -3.75 -13.55 -9.36
N PRO A 17 -4.07 -13.02 -10.57
CA PRO A 17 -3.18 -13.13 -11.72
C PRO A 17 -1.82 -12.46 -11.49
N ILE A 18 -1.83 -11.28 -10.86
CA ILE A 18 -0.61 -10.55 -10.50
C ILE A 18 0.19 -11.35 -9.46
N LEU A 19 -0.48 -11.88 -8.45
CA LEU A 19 0.15 -12.72 -7.43
C LEU A 19 0.88 -13.93 -8.05
N LEU A 20 0.22 -14.63 -8.98
CA LEU A 20 0.83 -15.77 -9.68
C LEU A 20 2.03 -15.36 -10.53
N PHE A 21 1.92 -14.22 -11.23
CA PHE A 21 3.03 -13.66 -11.99
C PHE A 21 4.24 -13.35 -11.11
N LEU A 22 4.04 -12.67 -9.97
CA LEU A 22 5.11 -12.33 -9.03
C LEU A 22 5.79 -13.58 -8.46
N ASN A 23 5.00 -14.59 -8.06
CA ASN A 23 5.54 -15.86 -7.58
C ASN A 23 6.38 -16.58 -8.65
N ASN A 24 5.93 -16.59 -9.90
CA ASN A 24 6.67 -17.22 -10.99
C ASN A 24 8.04 -16.54 -11.23
N HIS A 25 8.17 -15.26 -10.87
CA HIS A 25 9.43 -14.51 -10.89
C HIS A 25 10.20 -14.59 -9.57
N LYS A 26 9.80 -15.46 -8.64
CA LYS A 26 10.40 -15.67 -7.31
C LYS A 26 10.43 -14.40 -6.44
N ILE A 27 9.47 -13.48 -6.66
CA ILE A 27 9.31 -12.31 -5.81
C ILE A 27 8.74 -12.74 -4.45
N THR A 28 9.29 -12.18 -3.37
CA THR A 28 8.88 -12.50 -2.00
C THR A 28 7.88 -11.48 -1.43
N ALA A 29 7.10 -11.89 -0.44
CA ALA A 29 6.20 -11.01 0.31
C ALA A 29 6.95 -9.78 0.87
N ASN A 30 8.12 -9.99 1.47
CA ASN A 30 8.93 -8.91 2.02
C ASN A 30 9.38 -7.89 0.95
N GLN A 31 9.67 -8.33 -0.28
CA GLN A 31 10.00 -7.42 -1.37
C GLN A 31 8.79 -6.57 -1.79
N ILE A 32 7.59 -7.14 -1.76
CA ILE A 32 6.35 -6.41 -2.03
C ILE A 32 6.11 -5.37 -0.94
N THR A 33 6.27 -5.73 0.33
CA THR A 33 6.16 -4.80 1.48
C THR A 33 7.14 -3.63 1.35
N ILE A 34 8.43 -3.90 1.07
CA ILE A 34 9.44 -2.84 0.85
C ILE A 34 9.05 -1.95 -0.34
N SER A 35 8.54 -2.55 -1.42
CA SER A 35 8.05 -1.80 -2.57
C SER A 35 6.85 -0.91 -2.22
N SER A 36 5.96 -1.37 -1.33
CA SER A 36 4.84 -0.57 -0.81
C SER A 36 5.33 0.68 -0.08
N VAL A 37 6.39 0.57 0.73
CA VAL A 37 7.03 1.72 1.40
C VAL A 37 7.62 2.71 0.39
N ILE A 38 8.32 2.22 -0.64
CA ILE A 38 8.89 3.09 -1.69
C ILE A 38 7.78 3.82 -2.45
N VAL A 39 6.73 3.11 -2.85
CA VAL A 39 5.55 3.70 -3.51
C VAL A 39 4.90 4.75 -2.62
N SER A 40 4.82 4.50 -1.31
CA SER A 40 4.29 5.44 -0.33
C SER A 40 5.11 6.72 -0.25
N ALA A 41 6.44 6.62 -0.30
CA ALA A 41 7.32 7.79 -0.38
C ALA A 41 7.07 8.62 -1.65
N ILE A 42 6.91 7.96 -2.80
CA ILE A 42 6.59 8.64 -4.06
C ILE A 42 5.25 9.36 -3.93
N ILE A 43 4.22 8.71 -3.39
CA ILE A 43 2.89 9.34 -3.17
C ILE A 43 3.01 10.54 -2.24
N GLY A 44 3.71 10.41 -1.11
CA GLY A 44 3.91 11.51 -0.16
C GLY A 44 4.63 12.70 -0.79
N ILE A 45 5.67 12.45 -1.60
CA ILE A 45 6.39 13.49 -2.35
C ILE A 45 5.46 14.18 -3.35
N LEU A 46 4.74 13.41 -4.18
CA LEU A 46 3.81 13.98 -5.16
C LEU A 46 2.73 14.82 -4.48
N PHE A 47 2.21 14.34 -3.36
CA PHE A 47 1.19 15.06 -2.60
C PHE A 47 1.77 16.33 -1.95
N TRP A 48 3.00 16.31 -1.45
CA TRP A 48 3.67 17.49 -0.89
C TRP A 48 3.76 18.66 -1.88
N PHE A 49 4.00 18.37 -3.16
CA PHE A 49 4.09 19.36 -4.23
C PHE A 49 2.73 19.67 -4.90
N ALA A 50 1.61 19.29 -4.29
CA ALA A 50 0.29 19.48 -4.89
C ALA A 50 -0.17 20.95 -5.01
N ASP A 51 0.55 21.88 -4.38
CA ASP A 51 0.42 23.32 -4.61
C ASP A 51 0.90 23.76 -6.00
N ASP A 52 1.89 23.07 -6.58
CA ASP A 52 2.40 23.38 -7.92
C ASP A 52 1.42 22.95 -9.02
N SER A 53 0.63 21.89 -8.77
CA SER A 53 -0.37 21.40 -9.71
C SER A 53 -1.49 20.66 -9.00
N LYS A 54 -2.73 21.13 -9.18
CA LYS A 54 -3.93 20.51 -8.58
C LYS A 54 -4.12 19.04 -8.98
N TRP A 55 -3.56 18.60 -10.11
CA TRP A 55 -3.62 17.21 -10.54
C TRP A 55 -2.86 16.27 -9.59
N LEU A 56 -1.85 16.78 -8.88
CA LEU A 56 -1.08 15.98 -7.92
C LEU A 56 -1.89 15.60 -6.69
N PHE A 57 -3.02 16.25 -6.38
CA PHE A 57 -3.95 15.76 -5.36
C PHE A 57 -4.53 14.38 -5.72
N LEU A 58 -4.59 14.00 -7.00
CA LEU A 58 -5.01 12.67 -7.42
C LEU A 58 -4.01 11.57 -7.03
N SER A 59 -2.76 11.94 -6.70
CA SER A 59 -1.77 10.98 -6.21
C SER A 59 -2.23 10.29 -4.92
N LEU A 60 -3.04 10.96 -4.09
CA LEU A 60 -3.55 10.41 -2.84
C LEU A 60 -4.58 9.29 -3.08
N PRO A 61 -5.75 9.50 -3.72
CA PRO A 61 -6.72 8.43 -3.93
C PRO A 61 -6.17 7.31 -4.82
N VAL A 62 -5.42 7.64 -5.87
CA VAL A 62 -4.81 6.62 -6.75
C VAL A 62 -3.73 5.85 -6.00
N GLY A 63 -2.86 6.56 -5.27
CA GLY A 63 -1.79 5.98 -4.49
C GLY A 63 -2.29 5.04 -3.40
N LEU A 64 -3.31 5.45 -2.64
CA LEU A 64 -3.93 4.62 -1.61
C LEU A 64 -4.57 3.34 -2.18
N LEU A 65 -5.15 3.40 -3.38
CA LEU A 65 -5.63 2.20 -4.07
C LEU A 65 -4.49 1.24 -4.44
N PHE A 66 -3.38 1.76 -4.99
CA PHE A 66 -2.21 0.95 -5.29
C PHE A 66 -1.60 0.33 -4.04
N ARG A 67 -1.51 1.08 -2.95
CA ARG A 67 -1.02 0.59 -1.67
C ARG A 67 -1.89 -0.53 -1.11
N MET A 68 -3.21 -0.36 -1.14
CA MET A 68 -4.14 -1.42 -0.74
C MET A 68 -3.94 -2.69 -1.57
N ALA A 69 -3.61 -2.55 -2.86
CA ALA A 69 -3.28 -3.71 -3.70
C ALA A 69 -1.95 -4.36 -3.30
N LEU A 70 -0.89 -3.58 -3.03
CA LEU A 70 0.41 -4.10 -2.60
C LEU A 70 0.32 -4.82 -1.23
N ASN A 71 -0.35 -4.21 -0.26
CA ASN A 71 -0.59 -4.77 1.08
C ASN A 71 -1.56 -5.97 1.06
N ALA A 72 -2.36 -6.12 0.00
CA ALA A 72 -3.13 -7.34 -0.21
C ALA A 72 -2.24 -8.43 -0.83
N LEU A 73 -1.40 -8.06 -1.79
CA LEU A 73 -0.49 -8.96 -2.50
C LEU A 73 0.56 -9.56 -1.56
N ASP A 74 1.24 -8.78 -0.71
CA ASP A 74 2.25 -9.32 0.22
C ASP A 74 1.66 -10.34 1.21
N GLY A 75 0.52 -10.05 1.83
CA GLY A 75 -0.16 -10.96 2.74
C GLY A 75 -0.70 -12.19 2.02
N MET A 76 -1.22 -12.03 0.80
CA MET A 76 -1.61 -13.16 -0.06
C MET A 76 -0.39 -14.02 -0.41
N MET A 77 0.74 -13.39 -0.71
CA MET A 77 1.99 -14.05 -1.12
C MET A 77 2.59 -14.85 0.03
N ALA A 78 2.63 -14.25 1.22
CA ALA A 78 3.05 -14.90 2.46
C ALA A 78 2.24 -16.16 2.75
N ARG A 79 0.90 -16.07 2.71
CA ARG A 79 0.01 -17.19 3.04
C ARG A 79 -0.06 -18.26 1.96
N LYS A 80 -0.14 -17.88 0.68
CA LYS A 80 -0.39 -18.83 -0.42
C LYS A 80 0.85 -19.64 -0.78
N PHE A 81 2.05 -19.09 -0.56
CA PHE A 81 3.31 -19.73 -0.95
C PHE A 81 4.24 -19.99 0.23
N ASN A 82 3.68 -20.10 1.44
CA ASN A 82 4.40 -20.45 2.67
C ASN A 82 5.62 -19.54 2.97
N GLN A 83 5.50 -18.24 2.69
CA GLN A 83 6.55 -17.25 2.99
C GLN A 83 6.30 -16.51 4.33
N THR A 84 5.36 -16.99 5.14
CA THR A 84 5.08 -16.44 6.47
C THR A 84 6.30 -16.60 7.39
N SER A 85 6.72 -15.51 8.02
CA SER A 85 7.77 -15.53 9.05
C SER A 85 7.50 -14.42 10.08
N LYS A 86 7.96 -14.61 11.32
CA LYS A 86 7.82 -13.58 12.37
C LYS A 86 8.46 -12.25 11.98
N MET A 87 9.63 -12.30 11.34
CA MET A 87 10.31 -11.09 10.87
C MET A 87 9.56 -10.43 9.71
N GLY A 88 8.98 -11.21 8.79
CA GLY A 88 8.17 -10.68 7.70
C GLY A 88 6.88 -10.02 8.18
N GLU A 89 6.25 -10.57 9.22
CA GLU A 89 5.07 -9.97 9.87
C GLU A 89 5.42 -8.63 10.53
N VAL A 90 6.53 -8.57 11.28
CA VAL A 90 7.03 -7.30 11.86
C VAL A 90 7.36 -6.29 10.76
N LEU A 91 8.02 -6.73 9.68
CA LEU A 91 8.32 -5.86 8.54
C LEU A 91 7.06 -5.30 7.89
N ASN A 92 6.00 -6.12 7.77
CA ASN A 92 4.72 -5.69 7.23
C ASN A 92 4.05 -4.63 8.11
N GLU A 93 3.90 -4.90 9.40
CA GLU A 93 3.26 -3.99 10.35
C GLU A 93 4.02 -2.66 10.46
N VAL A 94 5.35 -2.71 10.60
CA VAL A 94 6.18 -1.50 10.65
C VAL A 94 6.16 -0.77 9.31
N GLY A 95 6.22 -1.52 8.20
CA GLY A 95 6.13 -0.97 6.85
C GLY A 95 4.83 -0.21 6.62
N ASP A 96 3.70 -0.76 7.06
CA ASP A 96 2.39 -0.14 6.95
C ASP A 96 2.30 1.15 7.76
N ILE A 97 2.76 1.14 9.02
CA ILE A 97 2.80 2.33 9.88
C ILE A 97 3.66 3.44 9.25
N VAL A 98 4.89 3.10 8.84
CA VAL A 98 5.83 4.05 8.22
C VAL A 98 5.22 4.63 6.95
N SER A 99 4.64 3.77 6.13
CA SER A 99 4.04 4.17 4.87
C SER A 99 2.85 5.10 5.09
N ASP A 100 1.97 4.80 6.04
CA ASP A 100 0.82 5.65 6.39
C ASP A 100 1.27 7.03 6.86
N VAL A 101 2.26 7.08 7.76
CA VAL A 101 2.87 8.34 8.19
C VAL A 101 3.37 9.13 6.98
N ILE A 102 4.13 8.51 6.08
CA ILE A 102 4.67 9.19 4.89
C ILE A 102 3.58 9.74 3.97
N VAL A 103 2.53 8.96 3.70
CA VAL A 103 1.45 9.37 2.78
C VAL A 103 0.59 10.49 3.37
N PHE A 104 0.32 10.43 4.67
CA PHE A 104 -0.49 11.45 5.35
C PHE A 104 0.31 12.66 5.81
N PHE A 105 1.64 12.58 5.88
CA PHE A 105 2.49 13.68 6.32
C PHE A 105 2.22 15.01 5.61
N PRO A 106 2.04 15.06 4.27
CA PRO A 106 1.76 16.32 3.59
C PRO A 106 0.45 17.01 3.99
N LEU A 107 -0.48 16.32 4.66
CA LEU A 107 -1.70 16.95 5.18
C LEU A 107 -1.38 18.09 6.15
N ILE A 108 -0.28 18.02 6.89
CA ILE A 108 0.13 19.13 7.78
C ILE A 108 0.35 20.44 7.02
N LYS A 109 0.76 20.36 5.75
CA LYS A 109 0.99 21.53 4.88
C LYS A 109 -0.33 22.11 4.40
N PHE A 110 -1.30 21.27 4.07
CA PHE A 110 -2.55 21.69 3.43
C PHE A 110 -3.70 21.91 4.40
N HIS A 111 -3.71 21.25 5.57
CA HIS A 111 -4.72 21.35 6.63
C HIS A 111 -4.03 21.49 8.01
N PRO A 112 -3.30 22.57 8.28
CA PRO A 112 -2.52 22.75 9.52
C PRO A 112 -3.38 22.77 10.79
N GLU A 113 -4.65 23.16 10.68
CA GLU A 113 -5.64 23.12 11.77
C GLU A 113 -5.88 21.73 12.37
N SER A 114 -5.50 20.63 11.70
CA SER A 114 -5.60 19.27 12.26
C SER A 114 -4.55 18.95 13.34
N LEU A 115 -3.64 19.88 13.65
CA LEU A 115 -2.58 19.71 14.66
C LEU A 115 -2.95 20.27 16.06
N TYR A 116 -4.10 20.93 16.20
CA TYR A 116 -4.58 21.55 17.44
C TYR A 116 -5.94 21.00 17.85
#